data_AF-A0A8G2HV02-F1
#
_entry.id   AF-A0A8G2HV02-F1
#
_cell.length_a   1.000
_cell.length_b   1.000
_cell.length_c   1.000
_cell.angle_alpha   90.00
_cell.angle_beta   90.00
_cell.angle_gamma   90.00
#
_symmetry.space_group_name_H-M   'P 1'
#
loop_
_entity.id
_entity.type
_entity.pdbx_description
1 polymer ?
#
loop_
_entity_poly.entity_id
_entity_poly.type
_entity_poly.pdbx_seq_one_letter_code
_entity_poly.pdbx_strand_id
1 'polypeptide(L)'
;MRKIQTEPSRLVVSNFSKRRSAVLTASLAVVALVSSTQVSPALAGPTSPPAPQLSITERISGADRYETMFKTSSRLGKGAAELFLVSGKSQVDGITCGTAPGPVLYVDHFGGKITAASIRSQIDTLAPKKLTLLGGQSVLTDAEFAQISAGYEAKRVAGANRIETAIEFSHYQYPGLEDSAQPGDKATADDKAAAPDTTNATDASEQKETGTKPADNTAAGQKETNQAPTPKARSTAKPATPPQSVYLVNQGTGAGVSPDAAPASTLFGGPILVSASEGLSEATLAEINRLSPKEVVLIGGTAALSTNIETQLKSLQTPPQVSRWGGKNRQETAMIVAAGRAYHGGQNSHIYLARADRPVDAVTAGVLPDGFFLYLPPNMPLTSGFTMPMAKQFNVWSVIPIGGIEGKGFVFLDESLLPPPPPPTPPKQPAQPNRPVPSDPSRHVEIPVPYISQIWPYHAYVGCEPTALLMGLQSKGYARGVNLRSFLAAMPRAATNPARGFVGSPYQPSETLRTTIYPAPLAAYGRRFGDVRNMAGASMDQVIDTIRHGNPVVVYLTLYYRPAYYRWFNIDGRRQRLLRNNHAVLLTGYDANTQQFLVADPWNQGGQNPFIYWKRRAVIEPLYNLRRHAVGVF
;
A
#
# COMPACT_ATOMS: atom_id res chain seq x y z
N MET A 1 -66.90 -60.72 -3.25
CA MET A 1 -65.88 -61.60 -3.86
C MET A 1 -64.77 -61.87 -2.84
N ARG A 2 -64.31 -63.13 -2.77
CA ARG A 2 -63.05 -63.71 -2.21
C ARG A 2 -62.21 -62.84 -1.22
N LYS A 3 -61.99 -63.26 0.04
CA LYS A 3 -61.12 -64.37 0.52
C LYS A 3 -59.63 -64.08 0.27
N ILE A 4 -58.66 -64.29 1.18
CA ILE A 4 -58.58 -65.09 2.44
C ILE A 4 -57.36 -64.53 3.26
N GLN A 5 -57.37 -64.42 4.60
CA GLN A 5 -56.70 -65.33 5.59
C GLN A 5 -55.16 -65.50 5.35
N THR A 6 -54.25 -65.57 6.34
CA THR A 6 -54.30 -66.09 7.73
C THR A 6 -53.04 -65.69 8.54
N GLU A 7 -53.15 -65.40 9.84
CA GLU A 7 -52.14 -65.85 10.85
C GLU A 7 -52.56 -67.26 11.39
N PRO A 8 -52.09 -67.84 12.53
CA PRO A 8 -50.92 -67.62 13.41
C PRO A 8 -50.21 -68.94 13.83
N SER A 9 -49.29 -68.90 14.81
CA SER A 9 -49.27 -69.75 16.05
C SER A 9 -47.96 -69.55 16.86
N ARG A 10 -47.85 -69.32 18.18
CA ARG A 10 -48.67 -69.42 19.43
C ARG A 10 -48.21 -70.56 20.38
N LEU A 11 -48.43 -70.34 21.70
CA LEU A 11 -48.23 -71.23 22.88
C LEU A 11 -46.79 -71.18 23.48
N VAL A 12 -46.52 -71.32 24.79
CA VAL A 12 -47.36 -71.56 26.01
C VAL A 12 -46.98 -70.55 27.15
N VAL A 13 -47.69 -70.58 28.29
CA VAL A 13 -47.52 -69.84 29.57
C VAL A 13 -46.91 -70.76 30.66
N SER A 14 -46.21 -70.26 31.70
CA SER A 14 -46.47 -70.57 33.15
C SER A 14 -45.39 -70.14 34.16
N ASN A 15 -45.83 -70.07 35.43
CA ASN A 15 -45.12 -69.59 36.62
C ASN A 15 -44.47 -70.74 37.46
N PHE A 16 -43.88 -70.34 38.59
CA PHE A 16 -43.62 -71.12 39.83
C PHE A 16 -42.30 -71.93 40.00
N SER A 17 -41.33 -71.21 40.59
CA SER A 17 -40.77 -71.48 41.92
C SER A 17 -39.89 -72.71 42.25
N LYS A 18 -38.79 -72.39 42.94
CA LYS A 18 -38.20 -73.09 44.12
C LYS A 18 -37.46 -74.45 43.93
N ARG A 19 -36.12 -74.29 44.02
CA ARG A 19 -35.18 -74.93 44.96
C ARG A 19 -34.59 -76.34 44.66
N ARG A 20 -33.24 -76.33 44.55
CA ARG A 20 -32.24 -77.25 45.19
C ARG A 20 -32.36 -78.75 44.80
N SER A 21 -31.39 -79.37 44.11
CA SER A 21 -29.98 -79.60 44.50
C SER A 21 -29.19 -80.32 43.36
N ALA A 22 -27.85 -80.46 43.32
CA ALA A 22 -26.73 -79.79 44.02
C ALA A 22 -25.33 -80.24 43.49
N VAL A 23 -24.36 -79.30 43.52
CA VAL A 23 -22.91 -79.48 43.84
C VAL A 23 -21.93 -80.06 42.79
N LEU A 24 -20.66 -79.59 42.88
CA LEU A 24 -19.51 -79.68 41.95
C LEU A 24 -19.69 -78.89 40.62
N THR A 25 -18.73 -78.11 40.09
CA THR A 25 -17.31 -77.86 40.46
C THR A 25 -16.83 -76.49 39.92
N ALA A 26 -15.66 -76.05 40.40
CA ALA A 26 -14.71 -75.13 39.75
C ALA A 26 -15.04 -73.62 39.67
N SER A 27 -14.12 -72.85 40.26
CA SER A 27 -14.04 -71.40 40.24
C SER A 27 -13.72 -70.84 38.85
N LEU A 28 -14.47 -69.84 38.38
CA LEU A 28 -13.95 -68.74 37.58
C LEU A 28 -14.93 -67.55 37.62
N ALA A 29 -14.52 -66.42 38.19
CA ALA A 29 -15.36 -65.23 38.27
C ALA A 29 -15.22 -64.37 37.00
N VAL A 30 -16.18 -64.50 36.08
CA VAL A 30 -16.35 -63.52 34.99
C VAL A 30 -17.09 -62.31 35.55
N VAL A 31 -16.34 -61.28 35.93
CA VAL A 31 -16.91 -59.96 36.23
C VAL A 31 -17.00 -59.17 34.93
N ALA A 32 -18.19 -58.63 34.63
CA ALA A 32 -18.39 -57.78 33.47
C ALA A 32 -17.52 -56.50 33.59
N LEU A 33 -16.68 -56.24 32.60
CA LEU A 33 -16.01 -54.95 32.49
C LEU A 33 -17.04 -53.87 32.19
N VAL A 34 -17.36 -53.07 33.22
CA VAL A 34 -17.84 -51.70 33.00
C VAL A 34 -16.65 -50.91 32.50
N SER A 35 -16.51 -50.78 31.18
CA SER A 35 -15.48 -49.95 30.56
C SER A 35 -15.77 -48.47 30.85
N SER A 36 -15.35 -48.01 32.03
CA SER A 36 -15.26 -46.58 32.32
C SER A 36 -14.26 -45.97 31.34
N THR A 37 -14.76 -45.29 30.32
CA THR A 37 -13.94 -44.47 29.45
C THR A 37 -13.34 -43.36 30.31
N GLN A 38 -12.10 -43.55 30.74
CA GLN A 38 -11.29 -42.47 31.27
C GLN A 38 -11.23 -41.39 30.20
N VAL A 39 -11.87 -40.25 30.47
CA VAL A 39 -11.68 -39.05 29.67
C VAL A 39 -10.27 -38.58 29.97
N SER A 40 -9.32 -39.01 29.13
CA SER A 40 -7.97 -38.45 29.14
C SER A 40 -8.08 -36.94 29.09
N PRO A 41 -7.39 -36.18 29.97
CA PRO A 41 -7.37 -34.73 29.84
C PRO A 41 -6.81 -34.41 28.46
N ALA A 42 -7.58 -33.65 27.68
CA ALA A 42 -7.18 -33.28 26.33
C ALA A 42 -5.83 -32.58 26.40
N LEU A 43 -4.80 -33.14 25.74
CA LEU A 43 -3.53 -32.46 25.59
C LEU A 43 -3.81 -31.13 24.90
N ALA A 44 -3.56 -30.02 25.60
CA ALA A 44 -3.45 -28.73 24.97
C ALA A 44 -2.34 -28.84 23.91
N GLY A 45 -2.73 -28.83 22.63
CA GLY A 45 -1.77 -28.89 21.53
C GLY A 45 -0.84 -27.68 21.55
N PRO A 46 0.27 -27.72 20.80
CA PRO A 46 1.15 -26.57 20.68
C PRO A 46 0.33 -25.38 20.18
N THR A 47 0.15 -24.37 21.04
CA THR A 47 -0.55 -23.15 20.68
C THR A 47 0.23 -22.49 19.56
N SER A 48 -0.36 -22.43 18.36
CA SER A 48 0.18 -21.63 17.26
C SER A 48 0.53 -20.23 17.78
N PRO A 49 1.69 -19.65 17.40
CA PRO A 49 1.95 -18.26 17.74
C PRO A 49 0.77 -17.41 17.27
N PRO A 50 0.27 -16.49 18.10
CA PRO A 50 -0.93 -15.73 17.79
C PRO A 50 -0.74 -15.03 16.43
N ALA A 51 -1.78 -15.09 15.59
CA ALA A 51 -1.76 -14.41 14.30
C ALA A 51 -1.34 -12.96 14.49
N PRO A 52 -0.42 -12.40 13.69
CA PRO A 52 0.14 -11.07 13.94
C PRO A 52 -0.99 -10.05 14.02
N GLN A 53 -1.06 -9.37 15.16
CA GLN A 53 -2.06 -8.35 15.46
C GLN A 53 -1.45 -6.97 15.30
N LEU A 54 -2.27 -5.97 14.99
CA LEU A 54 -1.81 -4.59 15.10
C LEU A 54 -1.54 -4.28 16.57
N SER A 55 -0.28 -4.00 16.87
CA SER A 55 0.19 -3.60 18.20
C SER A 55 0.71 -2.18 18.15
N ILE A 56 0.28 -1.33 19.10
CA ILE A 56 1.03 -0.10 19.40
C ILE A 56 2.33 -0.55 20.06
N THR A 57 3.44 -0.43 19.35
CA THR A 57 4.76 -0.81 19.88
C THR A 57 5.43 0.35 20.62
N GLU A 58 5.04 1.58 20.29
CA GLU A 58 5.57 2.83 20.85
C GLU A 58 4.55 3.95 20.62
N ARG A 59 4.60 5.00 21.43
CA ARG A 59 3.86 6.24 21.21
C ARG A 59 4.83 7.41 21.28
N ILE A 60 4.79 8.28 20.27
CA ILE A 60 5.63 9.49 20.22
C ILE A 60 4.70 10.70 20.33
N SER A 61 4.56 11.23 21.54
CA SER A 61 3.59 12.28 21.85
C SER A 61 4.06 13.17 22.99
N GLY A 62 3.75 14.45 22.93
CA GLY A 62 3.98 15.42 24.00
C GLY A 62 2.77 16.33 24.24
N ALA A 63 2.87 17.24 25.20
CA ALA A 63 1.80 18.19 25.55
C ALA A 63 1.36 19.08 24.38
N ASP A 64 2.25 19.30 23.38
CA ASP A 64 1.90 19.85 22.08
C ASP A 64 2.84 19.38 20.94
N ARG A 65 2.73 20.04 19.77
CA ARG A 65 3.46 19.73 18.54
C ARG A 65 4.98 19.85 18.70
N TYR A 66 5.45 20.78 19.53
CA TYR A 66 6.88 21.04 19.69
C TYR A 66 7.52 19.97 20.58
N GLU A 67 6.86 19.59 21.68
CA GLU A 67 7.33 18.45 22.49
C GLU A 67 7.22 17.11 21.73
N THR A 68 6.15 16.92 20.95
CA THR A 68 6.02 15.76 20.05
C THR A 68 7.21 15.70 19.06
N MET A 69 7.53 16.82 18.42
CA MET A 69 8.69 16.96 17.52
C MET A 69 10.02 16.68 18.21
N PHE A 70 10.24 17.13 19.45
CA PHE A 70 11.46 16.81 20.20
C PHE A 70 11.60 15.30 20.42
N LYS A 71 10.52 14.61 20.77
CA LYS A 71 10.50 13.13 20.89
C LYS A 71 10.73 12.45 19.54
N THR A 72 10.05 12.88 18.48
CA THR A 72 10.20 12.36 17.10
C THR A 72 11.62 12.53 16.56
N SER A 73 12.22 13.70 16.72
CA SER A 73 13.59 13.96 16.25
C SER A 73 14.63 13.17 17.04
N SER A 74 14.44 12.99 18.35
CA SER A 74 15.31 12.15 19.19
C SER A 74 15.33 10.68 18.76
N ARG A 75 14.23 10.15 18.20
CA ARG A 75 14.16 8.79 17.63
C ARG A 75 15.11 8.58 16.45
N LEU A 76 15.45 9.62 15.68
CA LEU A 76 16.39 9.53 14.56
C LEU A 76 17.85 9.33 15.00
N GLY A 77 18.15 9.50 16.29
CA GLY A 77 19.49 9.39 16.85
C GLY A 77 20.31 10.69 16.69
N LYS A 78 21.62 10.57 16.96
CA LYS A 78 22.57 11.69 16.98
C LYS A 78 23.52 11.65 15.77
N GLY A 79 24.17 12.77 15.47
CA GLY A 79 25.24 12.84 14.46
C GLY A 79 24.75 12.94 13.02
N ALA A 80 23.52 13.39 12.80
CA ALA A 80 22.96 13.59 11.46
C ALA A 80 23.85 14.51 10.62
N ALA A 81 23.98 14.21 9.31
CA ALA A 81 24.77 15.06 8.41
C ALA A 81 24.19 16.49 8.33
N GLU A 82 22.88 16.62 8.40
CA GLU A 82 22.17 17.89 8.36
C GLU A 82 20.89 17.80 9.21
N LEU A 83 20.53 18.90 9.87
CA LEU A 83 19.25 19.10 10.54
C LEU A 83 18.55 20.29 9.89
N PHE A 84 17.25 20.14 9.66
CA PHE A 84 16.45 21.14 8.99
C PHE A 84 15.50 21.85 9.97
N LEU A 85 15.42 23.17 9.84
CA LEU A 85 14.57 24.05 10.64
C LEU A 85 13.48 24.61 9.72
N VAL A 86 12.21 24.47 10.08
CA VAL A 86 11.05 24.88 9.25
C VAL A 86 9.99 25.56 10.11
N SER A 87 9.05 26.32 9.54
CA SER A 87 8.03 26.99 10.36
C SER A 87 7.08 26.02 11.07
N GLY A 88 6.85 26.22 12.37
CA GLY A 88 5.79 25.54 13.13
C GLY A 88 4.36 25.99 12.79
N LYS A 89 4.22 27.14 12.11
CA LYS A 89 2.96 27.69 11.59
C LYS A 89 2.68 27.27 10.14
N SER A 90 3.70 27.20 9.28
CA SER A 90 3.58 26.83 7.86
C SER A 90 4.00 25.37 7.62
N GLN A 91 3.01 24.49 7.46
CA GLN A 91 3.27 23.05 7.24
C GLN A 91 3.93 22.76 5.89
N VAL A 92 3.72 23.59 4.86
CA VAL A 92 4.18 23.31 3.48
C VAL A 92 5.70 23.25 3.39
N ASP A 93 6.41 24.16 4.06
CA ASP A 93 7.87 24.19 4.04
C ASP A 93 8.47 22.95 4.75
N GLY A 94 7.79 22.45 5.78
CA GLY A 94 8.11 21.16 6.40
C GLY A 94 7.80 19.95 5.51
N ILE A 95 6.73 20.01 4.70
CA ILE A 95 6.41 18.95 3.73
C ILE A 95 7.48 18.91 2.64
N THR A 96 7.82 20.07 2.06
CA THR A 96 8.93 20.28 1.11
C THR A 96 10.24 19.69 1.62
N CYS A 97 10.56 19.92 2.89
CA CYS A 97 11.76 19.38 3.53
C CYS A 97 11.71 17.86 3.76
N GLY A 98 10.52 17.24 3.75
CA GLY A 98 10.32 15.86 4.17
C GLY A 98 11.14 14.81 3.41
N THR A 99 11.47 15.03 2.13
CA THR A 99 12.32 14.10 1.38
C THR A 99 13.82 14.21 1.72
N ALA A 100 14.23 15.13 2.58
CA ALA A 100 15.62 15.33 2.97
C ALA A 100 16.14 14.28 3.97
N PRO A 101 17.44 13.98 3.99
CA PRO A 101 18.02 12.91 4.80
C PRO A 101 18.46 13.39 6.20
N GLY A 102 17.55 13.96 7.00
CA GLY A 102 17.87 14.47 8.34
C GLY A 102 16.65 14.82 9.20
N PRO A 103 16.85 15.09 10.51
CA PRO A 103 15.78 15.53 11.40
C PRO A 103 15.19 16.88 10.95
N VAL A 104 13.86 17.03 11.10
CA VAL A 104 13.14 18.29 10.86
C VAL A 104 12.60 18.81 12.18
N LEU A 105 12.96 20.04 12.53
CA LEU A 105 12.46 20.76 13.70
C LEU A 105 11.63 21.99 13.27
N TYR A 106 10.45 22.12 13.85
CA TYR A 106 9.69 23.36 13.88
C TYR A 106 10.37 24.45 14.69
N VAL A 107 10.45 25.62 14.09
CA VAL A 107 10.82 26.89 14.70
C VAL A 107 9.77 27.94 14.34
N ASP A 108 9.61 28.95 15.16
CA ASP A 108 8.89 30.19 14.88
C ASP A 108 9.54 31.28 15.77
N HIS A 109 9.35 32.56 15.45
CA HIS A 109 9.83 33.69 16.28
C HIS A 109 9.66 33.44 17.79
N PHE A 110 10.73 33.69 18.54
CA PHE A 110 10.79 33.37 19.96
C PHE A 110 9.96 34.37 20.79
N GLY A 111 9.35 33.86 21.88
CA GLY A 111 8.36 34.59 22.67
C GLY A 111 6.97 33.92 22.71
N GLY A 112 6.79 32.83 21.96
CA GLY A 112 5.67 31.91 22.11
C GLY A 112 6.00 30.71 23.01
N LYS A 113 5.34 29.57 22.73
CA LYS A 113 5.61 28.30 23.41
C LYS A 113 7.00 27.70 23.14
N ILE A 114 7.64 28.13 22.06
CA ILE A 114 8.97 27.70 21.65
C ILE A 114 9.99 28.77 22.00
N THR A 115 11.14 28.36 22.54
CA THR A 115 12.22 29.26 22.96
C THR A 115 13.53 28.89 22.29
N ALA A 116 14.41 29.87 22.08
CA ALA A 116 15.76 29.64 21.58
C ALA A 116 16.49 28.55 22.39
N ALA A 117 16.39 28.59 23.73
CA ALA A 117 16.99 27.59 24.61
C ALA A 117 16.45 26.16 24.39
N SER A 118 15.12 26.01 24.20
CA SER A 118 14.53 24.68 23.93
C SER A 118 14.99 24.09 22.59
N ILE A 119 15.02 24.91 21.54
CA ILE A 119 15.50 24.47 20.22
C ILE A 119 17.00 24.20 20.25
N ARG A 120 17.76 25.06 20.93
CA ARG A 120 19.21 24.89 21.08
C ARG A 120 19.56 23.60 21.81
N SER A 121 18.90 23.33 22.94
CA SER A 121 19.07 22.08 23.69
C SER A 121 18.76 20.85 22.83
N GLN A 122 17.76 20.90 21.95
CA GLN A 122 17.50 19.81 21.01
C GLN A 122 18.59 19.68 19.93
N ILE A 123 19.05 20.80 19.36
CA ILE A 123 20.16 20.81 18.39
C ILE A 123 21.42 20.20 19.00
N ASP A 124 21.82 20.65 20.21
CA ASP A 124 22.97 20.12 20.93
C ASP A 124 22.77 18.62 21.29
N THR A 125 21.54 18.21 21.62
CA THR A 125 21.20 16.81 21.87
C THR A 125 21.38 15.94 20.63
N LEU A 126 20.95 16.39 19.47
CA LEU A 126 21.04 15.68 18.19
C LEU A 126 22.44 15.77 17.57
N ALA A 127 23.23 16.79 17.94
CA ALA A 127 24.59 17.03 17.46
C ALA A 127 24.77 16.85 15.93
N PRO A 128 23.99 17.56 15.09
CA PRO A 128 24.14 17.49 13.64
C PRO A 128 25.44 18.15 13.17
N LYS A 129 25.94 17.80 11.98
CA LYS A 129 27.10 18.50 11.40
C LYS A 129 26.75 19.88 10.84
N LYS A 130 25.51 20.02 10.34
CA LYS A 130 25.00 21.22 9.66
C LYS A 130 23.55 21.53 10.05
N LEU A 131 23.20 22.81 10.02
CA LEU A 131 21.84 23.33 10.19
C LEU A 131 21.38 24.04 8.91
N THR A 132 20.17 23.74 8.43
CA THR A 132 19.56 24.49 7.31
C THR A 132 18.15 24.96 7.67
N LEU A 133 17.94 26.28 7.67
CA LEU A 133 16.65 26.92 7.91
C LEU A 133 15.93 27.16 6.57
N LEU A 134 14.75 26.55 6.40
CA LEU A 134 13.86 26.83 5.28
C LEU A 134 12.89 27.96 5.65
N GLY A 135 12.88 29.02 4.85
CA GLY A 135 12.01 30.17 5.00
C GLY A 135 12.72 31.47 5.40
N GLY A 136 12.08 32.59 5.06
CA GLY A 136 12.62 33.93 5.23
C GLY A 136 12.53 34.48 6.67
N GLN A 137 12.71 35.80 6.80
CA GLN A 137 12.71 36.51 8.09
C GLN A 137 11.42 36.32 8.89
N SER A 138 10.30 35.98 8.26
CA SER A 138 8.98 35.74 8.90
C SER A 138 8.87 34.41 9.67
N VAL A 139 9.87 33.53 9.54
CA VAL A 139 9.98 32.28 10.31
C VAL A 139 10.85 32.50 11.55
N LEU A 140 12.08 32.97 11.31
CA LEU A 140 13.03 33.49 12.29
C LEU A 140 13.79 34.64 11.64
N THR A 141 14.06 35.70 12.39
CA THR A 141 15.03 36.73 12.00
C THR A 141 16.45 36.15 11.92
N ASP A 142 17.38 36.84 11.25
CA ASP A 142 18.79 36.38 11.24
C ASP A 142 19.44 36.41 12.63
N ALA A 143 19.04 37.33 13.52
CA ALA A 143 19.50 37.34 14.91
C ALA A 143 19.02 36.10 15.69
N GLU A 144 17.75 35.73 15.56
CA GLU A 144 17.20 34.52 16.18
C GLU A 144 17.81 33.24 15.59
N PHE A 145 18.03 33.19 14.27
CA PHE A 145 18.67 32.05 13.63
C PHE A 145 20.14 31.91 14.06
N ALA A 146 20.90 33.01 14.11
CA ALA A 146 22.26 33.03 14.63
C ALA A 146 22.33 32.56 16.10
N GLN A 147 21.37 32.98 16.94
CA GLN A 147 21.29 32.58 18.35
C GLN A 147 21.19 31.06 18.52
N ILE A 148 20.36 30.36 17.74
CA ILE A 148 20.22 28.90 17.85
C ILE A 148 21.32 28.13 17.10
N SER A 149 21.94 28.73 16.08
CA SER A 149 22.91 28.06 15.20
C SER A 149 24.39 28.25 15.57
N ALA A 150 24.70 29.12 16.54
CA ALA A 150 26.07 29.41 16.99
C ALA A 150 26.95 28.14 17.18
N GLY A 151 28.10 28.08 16.52
CA GLY A 151 29.00 26.92 16.59
C GLY A 151 28.65 25.73 15.67
N TYR A 152 27.65 25.86 14.79
CA TYR A 152 27.36 24.92 13.70
C TYR A 152 27.56 25.58 12.33
N GLU A 153 27.85 24.78 11.30
CA GLU A 153 27.68 25.24 9.92
C GLU A 153 26.18 25.49 9.68
N ALA A 154 25.80 26.70 9.28
CA ALA A 154 24.41 27.11 9.19
C ALA A 154 24.10 27.80 7.85
N LYS A 155 23.00 27.41 7.20
CA LYS A 155 22.50 28.07 5.97
C LYS A 155 21.01 28.40 6.07
N ARG A 156 20.60 29.56 5.54
CA ARG A 156 19.19 29.85 5.24
C ARG A 156 18.90 29.53 3.76
N VAL A 157 17.76 28.92 3.48
CA VAL A 157 17.23 28.65 2.14
C VAL A 157 15.82 29.22 2.09
N ALA A 158 15.59 30.26 1.30
CA ALA A 158 14.33 30.99 1.30
C ALA A 158 14.10 31.69 -0.04
N GLY A 159 12.88 31.59 -0.56
CA GLY A 159 12.41 32.40 -1.68
C GLY A 159 11.36 33.43 -1.22
N ALA A 160 10.88 34.26 -2.15
CA ALA A 160 9.88 35.30 -1.88
C ALA A 160 8.54 34.77 -1.35
N ASN A 161 8.23 33.50 -1.63
CA ASN A 161 7.04 32.79 -1.16
C ASN A 161 7.33 31.28 -1.02
N ARG A 162 6.31 30.47 -0.72
CA ARG A 162 6.45 29.01 -0.51
C ARG A 162 6.72 28.18 -1.77
N ILE A 163 6.37 28.69 -2.95
CA ILE A 163 6.74 28.09 -4.24
C ILE A 163 8.23 28.32 -4.46
N GLU A 164 8.67 29.58 -4.39
CA GLU A 164 10.09 29.93 -4.55
C GLU A 164 10.98 29.26 -3.47
N THR A 165 10.50 29.14 -2.22
CA THR A 165 11.25 28.44 -1.16
C THR A 165 11.43 26.95 -1.46
N ALA A 166 10.47 26.31 -2.14
CA ALA A 166 10.61 24.92 -2.58
C ALA A 166 11.56 24.77 -3.78
N ILE A 167 11.57 25.75 -4.70
CA ILE A 167 12.53 25.81 -5.81
C ILE A 167 13.95 26.01 -5.29
N GLU A 168 14.17 26.99 -4.39
CA GLU A 168 15.46 27.22 -3.73
C GLU A 168 15.95 26.00 -2.91
N PHE A 169 15.02 25.25 -2.29
CA PHE A 169 15.38 24.01 -1.62
C PHE A 169 15.72 22.87 -2.60
N SER A 170 15.07 22.84 -3.76
CA SER A 170 15.38 21.90 -4.84
C SER A 170 16.74 22.21 -5.50
N HIS A 171 17.06 23.49 -5.76
CA HIS A 171 18.42 23.95 -6.11
C HIS A 171 19.44 23.51 -5.04
N TYR A 172 19.10 23.65 -3.76
CA TYR A 172 19.98 23.23 -2.66
C TYR A 172 20.20 21.72 -2.61
N GLN A 173 19.19 20.91 -2.92
CA GLN A 173 19.29 19.44 -2.94
C GLN A 173 20.01 18.91 -4.21
N TYR A 174 19.78 19.53 -5.36
CA TYR A 174 20.26 19.11 -6.69
C TYR A 174 21.08 20.24 -7.35
N PRO A 175 22.28 20.57 -6.84
CA PRO A 175 23.15 21.60 -7.41
C PRO A 175 23.80 21.12 -8.73
N GLY A 176 24.05 22.04 -9.67
CA GLY A 176 24.86 21.74 -10.86
C GLY A 176 24.16 20.97 -11.97
N LEU A 177 22.82 21.04 -12.05
CA LEU A 177 22.03 20.53 -13.18
C LEU A 177 21.77 21.62 -14.25
N GLU A 178 22.57 22.68 -14.26
CA GLU A 178 22.32 23.87 -15.10
C GLU A 178 22.58 23.66 -16.61
N ASP A 179 23.39 22.67 -17.00
CA ASP A 179 23.91 22.53 -18.38
C ASP A 179 23.11 21.59 -19.33
N SER A 180 22.05 20.90 -18.87
CA SER A 180 21.38 19.88 -19.71
C SER A 180 20.17 20.37 -20.53
N ALA A 181 19.81 21.66 -20.48
CA ALA A 181 18.50 22.13 -20.93
C ALA A 181 18.48 23.44 -21.76
N GLN A 182 19.35 23.58 -22.77
CA GLN A 182 19.19 24.57 -23.84
C GLN A 182 19.62 24.05 -25.22
N PRO A 183 18.68 23.95 -26.17
CA PRO A 183 18.96 24.10 -27.58
C PRO A 183 18.17 25.26 -28.18
N GLY A 184 18.78 26.45 -28.11
CA GLY A 184 18.69 27.54 -29.10
C GLY A 184 17.33 28.19 -29.38
N ASP A 185 17.22 29.46 -29.01
CA ASP A 185 16.43 30.41 -29.79
C ASP A 185 17.31 31.59 -30.26
N LYS A 186 17.69 31.56 -31.55
CA LYS A 186 18.24 32.72 -32.24
C LYS A 186 17.07 33.59 -32.71
N ALA A 187 16.53 34.41 -31.81
CA ALA A 187 15.68 35.52 -32.22
C ALA A 187 16.57 36.67 -32.72
N THR A 188 16.59 36.86 -34.04
CA THR A 188 17.25 38.01 -34.70
C THR A 188 16.55 39.31 -34.31
N ALA A 189 17.28 40.25 -33.73
CA ALA A 189 16.83 41.61 -33.49
C ALA A 189 17.63 42.59 -34.36
N ASP A 190 17.23 42.71 -35.63
CA ASP A 190 17.57 43.89 -36.43
C ASP A 190 16.53 44.98 -36.13
N ASP A 191 16.88 45.96 -35.28
CA ASP A 191 16.86 47.36 -35.77
C ASP A 191 17.73 48.31 -34.94
N LYS A 192 18.30 49.28 -35.66
CA LYS A 192 19.41 50.18 -35.33
C LYS A 192 19.29 51.01 -34.04
N ALA A 193 20.42 51.19 -33.35
CA ALA A 193 21.06 52.53 -33.22
C ALA A 193 22.55 52.47 -32.77
N ALA A 194 23.42 53.03 -33.63
CA ALA A 194 24.76 53.63 -33.40
C ALA A 194 25.74 53.13 -32.30
N ALA A 195 26.99 52.92 -32.76
CA ALA A 195 28.21 52.54 -32.03
C ALA A 195 29.01 53.82 -31.54
N PRO A 196 30.30 53.80 -31.12
CA PRO A 196 31.31 52.71 -31.11
C PRO A 196 32.26 52.62 -29.88
N ASP A 197 33.37 51.90 -30.08
CA ASP A 197 34.66 51.85 -29.33
C ASP A 197 34.77 50.90 -28.10
N THR A 198 35.88 50.14 -27.90
CA THR A 198 37.04 49.79 -28.76
C THR A 198 37.77 48.50 -28.28
N THR A 199 38.61 47.92 -29.16
CA THR A 199 39.86 47.14 -28.90
C THR A 199 39.89 45.70 -28.34
N ASN A 200 40.58 44.84 -29.13
CA ASN A 200 41.58 43.79 -28.81
C ASN A 200 41.16 42.54 -27.99
N ALA A 201 41.29 41.30 -28.49
CA ALA A 201 42.52 40.50 -28.78
C ALA A 201 43.21 40.03 -27.47
N THR A 202 43.68 38.79 -27.27
CA THR A 202 44.16 37.66 -28.12
C THR A 202 43.74 36.32 -27.45
N ASP A 203 43.33 35.26 -28.16
CA ASP A 203 44.16 34.17 -28.75
C ASP A 203 45.15 33.46 -27.80
N ALA A 204 44.89 32.18 -27.50
CA ALA A 204 45.88 31.08 -27.46
C ALA A 204 45.21 29.74 -27.09
N SER A 205 45.55 28.69 -27.83
CA SER A 205 45.19 27.28 -27.61
C SER A 205 46.10 26.62 -26.56
N GLU A 206 45.70 25.51 -25.90
CA GLU A 206 46.16 24.12 -26.12
C GLU A 206 46.02 23.40 -24.75
N GLN A 207 45.98 22.07 -24.57
CA GLN A 207 45.86 20.90 -25.46
C GLN A 207 45.13 19.77 -24.70
N LYS A 208 44.93 18.63 -25.36
CA LYS A 208 44.11 17.49 -24.91
C LYS A 208 45.01 16.28 -24.66
N GLU A 209 44.85 15.57 -23.54
CA GLU A 209 45.50 14.27 -23.35
C GLU A 209 44.53 13.18 -22.88
N THR A 210 44.81 11.94 -23.31
CA THR A 210 43.90 10.79 -23.23
C THR A 210 44.56 9.61 -22.53
N GLY A 211 43.83 8.93 -21.64
CA GLY A 211 44.27 7.68 -21.02
C GLY A 211 43.10 6.71 -20.80
N THR A 212 43.27 5.42 -21.11
CA THR A 212 42.16 4.46 -21.14
C THR A 212 42.53 3.12 -20.46
N LYS A 213 41.71 2.71 -19.47
CA LYS A 213 41.54 1.31 -18.99
C LYS A 213 42.80 0.61 -18.38
N PRO A 214 42.70 -0.61 -17.80
CA PRO A 214 41.56 -1.55 -17.74
C PRO A 214 41.02 -1.87 -16.33
N ALA A 215 39.98 -2.71 -16.30
CA ALA A 215 39.37 -3.27 -15.11
C ALA A 215 40.10 -4.57 -14.68
N ASP A 216 39.94 -4.96 -13.42
CA ASP A 216 40.24 -6.33 -12.98
C ASP A 216 39.12 -6.89 -12.09
N ASN A 217 38.88 -8.19 -12.21
CA ASN A 217 37.81 -8.93 -11.55
C ASN A 217 38.43 -9.88 -10.53
N THR A 218 37.99 -9.87 -9.28
CA THR A 218 38.28 -10.99 -8.36
C THR A 218 37.14 -11.22 -7.40
N ALA A 219 36.54 -12.42 -7.47
CA ALA A 219 35.47 -12.85 -6.59
C ALA A 219 36.04 -13.78 -5.50
N ALA A 220 35.72 -13.53 -4.23
CA ALA A 220 35.95 -14.49 -3.15
C ALA A 220 35.02 -14.26 -1.94
N GLY A 221 34.22 -15.29 -1.61
CA GLY A 221 33.88 -15.65 -0.22
C GLY A 221 32.99 -14.73 0.61
N GLN A 222 31.67 -14.78 0.39
CA GLN A 222 30.72 -14.39 1.45
C GLN A 222 30.75 -15.42 2.60
N LYS A 223 30.91 -14.93 3.83
CA LYS A 223 30.63 -15.69 5.06
C LYS A 223 29.39 -15.05 5.69
N GLU A 224 28.22 -15.64 5.45
CA GLU A 224 26.96 -15.12 5.98
C GLU A 224 26.87 -15.35 7.50
N THR A 225 26.96 -14.28 8.27
CA THR A 225 26.54 -14.26 9.67
C THR A 225 25.14 -13.65 9.76
N ASN A 226 24.16 -14.44 10.21
CA ASN A 226 22.78 -13.98 10.40
C ASN A 226 22.69 -12.85 11.44
N GLN A 227 22.68 -11.60 10.96
CA GLN A 227 22.16 -10.44 11.67
C GLN A 227 20.93 -9.91 10.92
N ALA A 228 19.92 -9.44 11.65
CA ALA A 228 18.76 -8.80 11.04
C ALA A 228 19.21 -7.57 10.23
N PRO A 229 18.68 -7.33 9.02
CA PRO A 229 19.16 -6.26 8.16
C PRO A 229 18.87 -4.90 8.78
N THR A 230 19.94 -4.15 9.08
CA THR A 230 19.89 -2.77 9.56
C THR A 230 19.12 -1.89 8.55
N PRO A 231 18.26 -0.95 9.00
CA PRO A 231 17.54 -0.06 8.08
C PRO A 231 18.49 0.70 7.15
N LYS A 232 18.14 0.81 5.87
CA LYS A 232 18.91 1.63 4.92
C LYS A 232 18.55 3.09 5.16
N ALA A 233 19.45 3.85 5.78
CA ALA A 233 19.30 5.29 5.94
C ALA A 233 19.15 5.98 4.57
N ARG A 234 18.34 7.05 4.52
CA ARG A 234 18.19 7.88 3.30
C ARG A 234 19.55 8.51 2.98
N SER A 235 19.99 8.45 1.72
CA SER A 235 21.31 8.95 1.29
C SER A 235 21.50 10.42 1.66
N THR A 236 22.62 10.74 2.30
CA THR A 236 23.02 12.12 2.66
C THR A 236 23.83 12.83 1.57
N ALA A 237 24.19 12.13 0.49
CA ALA A 237 24.93 12.72 -0.62
C ALA A 237 23.99 13.48 -1.56
N LYS A 238 24.37 14.71 -1.95
CA LYS A 238 23.65 15.49 -2.96
C LYS A 238 23.79 14.83 -4.33
N PRO A 239 22.70 14.55 -5.07
CA PRO A 239 22.80 13.86 -6.35
C PRO A 239 23.43 14.74 -7.44
N ALA A 240 24.42 14.20 -8.16
CA ALA A 240 24.97 14.78 -9.38
C ALA A 240 24.19 14.33 -10.65
N THR A 241 23.00 13.75 -10.48
CA THR A 241 22.17 13.20 -11.55
C THR A 241 20.71 13.63 -11.36
N PRO A 242 19.95 13.86 -12.45
CA PRO A 242 18.51 14.11 -12.41
C PRO A 242 17.74 13.14 -11.48
N PRO A 243 16.79 13.64 -10.66
CA PRO A 243 15.91 12.78 -9.87
C PRO A 243 15.05 11.88 -10.75
N GLN A 244 14.65 10.72 -10.24
CA GLN A 244 13.71 9.85 -10.98
C GLN A 244 12.29 10.44 -10.99
N SER A 245 11.88 11.03 -9.86
CA SER A 245 10.54 11.58 -9.66
C SER A 245 10.63 12.99 -9.08
N VAL A 246 9.65 13.84 -9.39
CA VAL A 246 9.37 15.09 -8.68
C VAL A 246 7.96 15.01 -8.11
N TYR A 247 7.79 15.40 -6.84
CA TYR A 247 6.50 15.34 -6.16
C TYR A 247 5.89 16.75 -6.11
N LEU A 248 4.67 16.94 -6.64
CA LEU A 248 3.97 18.22 -6.58
C LEU A 248 2.91 18.21 -5.47
N VAL A 249 2.96 19.21 -4.60
CA VAL A 249 1.95 19.45 -3.54
C VAL A 249 1.27 20.81 -3.72
N ASN A 250 0.02 20.94 -3.25
CA ASN A 250 -0.66 22.23 -3.27
C ASN A 250 -0.07 23.20 -2.23
N GLN A 251 0.06 24.47 -2.62
CA GLN A 251 0.60 25.54 -1.79
C GLN A 251 -0.23 25.85 -0.53
N GLY A 252 -1.52 25.50 -0.51
CA GLY A 252 -2.45 25.76 0.58
C GLY A 252 -2.87 27.23 0.71
N THR A 253 -4.18 27.49 0.61
CA THR A 253 -4.78 28.80 0.90
C THR A 253 -5.82 28.67 2.03
N GLY A 254 -5.88 29.68 2.92
CA GLY A 254 -6.80 29.71 4.05
C GLY A 254 -6.51 28.66 5.16
N ALA A 255 -7.49 28.43 6.04
CA ALA A 255 -7.37 27.61 7.25
C ALA A 255 -7.26 26.08 7.01
N GLY A 256 -6.99 25.65 5.78
CA GLY A 256 -6.87 24.25 5.34
C GLY A 256 -5.49 23.90 4.76
N VAL A 257 -4.41 24.37 5.39
CA VAL A 257 -3.03 24.32 4.88
C VAL A 257 -2.51 22.89 4.63
N SER A 258 -2.71 22.39 3.40
CA SER A 258 -2.12 21.21 2.74
C SER A 258 -1.73 19.98 3.61
N PRO A 259 -2.53 19.49 4.57
CA PRO A 259 -2.09 18.38 5.41
C PRO A 259 -2.31 17.02 4.74
N ASP A 260 -3.24 16.97 3.79
CA ASP A 260 -3.56 15.83 2.93
C ASP A 260 -2.32 15.33 2.19
N ALA A 261 -1.33 16.21 1.94
CA ALA A 261 -0.07 15.92 1.28
C ALA A 261 1.10 15.59 2.23
N ALA A 262 0.98 15.75 3.56
CA ALA A 262 2.09 15.46 4.48
C ALA A 262 2.63 14.01 4.44
N PRO A 263 1.87 12.96 4.09
CA PRO A 263 2.43 11.64 3.82
C PRO A 263 3.53 11.64 2.73
N ALA A 264 3.55 12.63 1.83
CA ALA A 264 4.59 12.79 0.82
C ALA A 264 5.99 12.99 1.42
N SER A 265 6.10 13.49 2.66
CA SER A 265 7.38 13.60 3.37
C SER A 265 8.10 12.24 3.52
N THR A 266 7.37 11.12 3.50
CA THR A 266 7.99 9.78 3.52
C THR A 266 8.56 9.31 2.18
N LEU A 267 8.33 10.05 1.09
CA LEU A 267 8.82 9.74 -0.24
C LEU A 267 10.30 10.11 -0.38
N PHE A 268 10.99 9.54 -1.35
CA PHE A 268 12.45 9.63 -1.48
C PHE A 268 12.86 9.52 -2.95
N GLY A 269 14.09 9.95 -3.27
CA GLY A 269 14.59 9.93 -4.66
C GLY A 269 14.09 11.08 -5.54
N GLY A 270 13.51 12.12 -4.94
CA GLY A 270 12.97 13.29 -5.62
C GLY A 270 12.74 14.48 -4.67
N PRO A 271 12.80 15.73 -5.15
CA PRO A 271 12.36 16.90 -4.40
C PRO A 271 10.82 16.97 -4.35
N ILE A 272 10.30 17.66 -3.34
CA ILE A 272 8.90 18.11 -3.31
C ILE A 272 8.87 19.58 -3.77
N LEU A 273 8.14 19.84 -4.85
CA LEU A 273 7.83 21.18 -5.34
C LEU A 273 6.38 21.57 -5.02
N VAL A 274 6.12 22.87 -5.01
CA VAL A 274 4.85 23.45 -4.55
C VAL A 274 4.16 24.18 -5.70
N SER A 275 2.84 24.03 -5.82
CA SER A 275 2.03 24.58 -6.92
C SER A 275 0.74 25.23 -6.42
N ALA A 276 0.23 26.24 -7.14
CA ALA A 276 -1.10 26.79 -6.92
C ALA A 276 -2.18 25.81 -7.40
N SER A 277 -3.41 25.90 -6.87
CA SER A 277 -4.48 24.93 -7.19
C SER A 277 -4.80 24.85 -8.69
N GLU A 278 -4.76 25.99 -9.38
CA GLU A 278 -5.19 26.11 -10.78
C GLU A 278 -4.06 26.01 -11.80
N GLY A 279 -2.79 25.96 -11.38
CA GLY A 279 -1.67 25.92 -12.30
C GLY A 279 -0.28 26.00 -11.66
N LEU A 280 0.71 25.63 -12.47
CA LEU A 280 2.13 25.82 -12.19
C LEU A 280 2.54 27.26 -12.55
N SER A 281 3.39 27.86 -11.72
CA SER A 281 4.09 29.10 -12.09
C SER A 281 5.17 28.80 -13.12
N GLU A 282 5.59 29.82 -13.87
CA GLU A 282 6.72 29.74 -14.80
C GLU A 282 8.00 29.25 -14.10
N ALA A 283 8.31 29.77 -12.91
CA ALA A 283 9.42 29.30 -12.08
C ALA A 283 9.31 27.80 -11.72
N THR A 284 8.10 27.29 -11.44
CA THR A 284 7.91 25.85 -11.16
C THR A 284 8.11 25.00 -12.41
N LEU A 285 7.68 25.47 -13.59
CA LEU A 285 7.90 24.79 -14.87
C LEU A 285 9.39 24.79 -15.25
N ALA A 286 10.08 25.91 -15.04
CA ALA A 286 11.52 26.04 -15.25
C ALA A 286 12.29 25.07 -14.35
N GLU A 287 11.94 24.96 -13.07
CA GLU A 287 12.60 24.01 -12.15
C GLU A 287 12.31 22.54 -12.52
N ILE A 288 11.09 22.21 -12.96
CA ILE A 288 10.79 20.86 -13.46
C ILE A 288 11.62 20.54 -14.72
N ASN A 289 11.82 21.51 -15.62
CA ASN A 289 12.71 21.33 -16.78
C ASN A 289 14.18 21.16 -16.35
N ARG A 290 14.70 21.98 -15.44
CA ARG A 290 16.08 21.88 -14.92
C ARG A 290 16.33 20.52 -14.24
N LEU A 291 15.36 20.03 -13.48
CA LEU A 291 15.42 18.70 -12.86
C LEU A 291 15.29 17.55 -13.87
N SER A 292 14.65 17.77 -15.03
CA SER A 292 14.41 16.77 -16.08
C SER A 292 14.01 15.38 -15.55
N PRO A 293 12.97 15.26 -14.69
CA PRO A 293 12.60 14.00 -14.07
C PRO A 293 11.92 13.05 -15.07
N LYS A 294 11.95 11.74 -14.78
CA LYS A 294 11.18 10.77 -15.56
C LYS A 294 9.68 10.83 -15.25
N GLU A 295 9.34 11.19 -14.01
CA GLU A 295 7.96 11.27 -13.53
C GLU A 295 7.72 12.52 -12.69
N VAL A 296 6.54 13.13 -12.85
CA VAL A 296 5.97 14.13 -11.93
C VAL A 296 4.70 13.56 -11.31
N VAL A 297 4.70 13.48 -9.98
CA VAL A 297 3.64 12.85 -9.18
C VAL A 297 2.85 13.93 -8.44
N LEU A 298 1.57 14.11 -8.81
CA LEU A 298 0.67 15.07 -8.19
C LEU A 298 0.06 14.47 -6.91
N ILE A 299 0.46 14.99 -5.74
CA ILE A 299 -0.06 14.55 -4.44
C ILE A 299 -1.35 15.31 -4.12
N GLY A 300 -2.48 14.66 -4.36
CA GLY A 300 -3.81 15.21 -4.10
C GLY A 300 -4.79 15.10 -5.28
N GLY A 301 -6.08 15.18 -4.96
CA GLY A 301 -7.17 15.18 -5.94
C GLY A 301 -7.21 16.46 -6.79
N THR A 302 -8.08 16.48 -7.80
CA THR A 302 -8.21 17.60 -8.73
C THR A 302 -8.67 18.91 -8.09
N ALA A 303 -9.29 18.87 -6.91
CA ALA A 303 -9.63 20.07 -6.13
C ALA A 303 -8.42 20.71 -5.43
N ALA A 304 -7.30 19.98 -5.29
CA ALA A 304 -6.05 20.50 -4.73
C ALA A 304 -5.02 20.83 -5.83
N LEU A 305 -4.99 20.06 -6.90
CA LEU A 305 -4.12 20.29 -8.05
C LEU A 305 -4.94 20.04 -9.31
N SER A 306 -5.41 21.08 -10.00
CA SER A 306 -6.38 20.95 -11.08
C SER A 306 -5.84 20.14 -12.27
N THR A 307 -6.71 19.78 -13.21
CA THR A 307 -6.29 19.10 -14.44
C THR A 307 -5.47 20.00 -15.36
N ASN A 308 -5.49 21.32 -15.15
CA ASN A 308 -4.65 22.26 -15.92
C ASN A 308 -3.16 22.02 -15.67
N ILE A 309 -2.77 21.67 -14.44
CA ILE A 309 -1.39 21.31 -14.09
C ILE A 309 -0.90 20.12 -14.91
N GLU A 310 -1.74 19.09 -15.08
CA GLU A 310 -1.39 17.94 -15.93
C GLU A 310 -1.24 18.34 -17.40
N THR A 311 -2.03 19.29 -17.90
CA THR A 311 -1.90 19.84 -19.25
C THR A 311 -0.59 20.62 -19.40
N GLN A 312 -0.26 21.51 -18.46
CA GLN A 312 0.99 22.28 -18.47
C GLN A 312 2.22 21.36 -18.48
N LEU A 313 2.23 20.29 -17.67
CA LEU A 313 3.32 19.30 -17.65
C LEU A 313 3.45 18.52 -18.96
N LYS A 314 2.33 18.17 -19.61
CA LYS A 314 2.32 17.47 -20.91
C LYS A 314 2.74 18.36 -22.08
N SER A 315 2.67 19.68 -21.90
CA SER A 315 3.11 20.69 -22.89
C SER A 315 4.58 21.09 -22.75
N LEU A 316 5.33 20.53 -21.79
CA LEU A 316 6.78 20.74 -21.69
C LEU A 316 7.51 20.13 -22.90
N GLN A 317 8.64 20.72 -23.29
CA GLN A 317 9.45 20.27 -24.43
C GLN A 317 9.94 18.82 -24.27
N THR A 318 10.28 18.43 -23.03
CA THR A 318 10.53 17.03 -22.64
C THR A 318 9.49 16.66 -21.57
N PRO A 319 8.31 16.13 -21.97
CA PRO A 319 7.22 15.91 -21.02
C PRO A 319 7.50 14.69 -20.12
N PRO A 320 7.51 14.84 -18.79
CA PRO A 320 7.65 13.72 -17.86
C PRO A 320 6.39 12.85 -17.88
N GLN A 321 6.48 11.60 -17.39
CA GLN A 321 5.28 10.84 -17.05
C GLN A 321 4.53 11.57 -15.93
N VAL A 322 3.21 11.73 -16.06
CA VAL A 322 2.40 12.44 -15.06
C VAL A 322 1.47 11.45 -14.37
N SER A 323 1.65 11.25 -13.06
CA SER A 323 0.77 10.43 -12.24
C SER A 323 0.12 11.24 -11.13
N ARG A 324 -1.00 10.76 -10.59
CA ARG A 324 -1.77 11.47 -9.55
C ARG A 324 -2.07 10.55 -8.39
N TRP A 325 -1.55 10.88 -7.23
CA TRP A 325 -1.75 10.17 -5.97
C TRP A 325 -2.69 10.97 -5.07
N GLY A 326 -3.97 10.93 -5.41
CA GLY A 326 -5.02 11.71 -4.75
C GLY A 326 -6.26 10.88 -4.46
N GLY A 327 -6.63 10.80 -3.18
CA GLY A 327 -7.88 10.19 -2.73
C GLY A 327 -9.03 11.19 -2.63
N LYS A 328 -10.21 10.72 -2.19
CA LYS A 328 -11.35 11.60 -1.89
C LYS A 328 -11.16 12.46 -0.64
N ASN A 329 -10.18 12.13 0.18
CA ASN A 329 -9.84 12.76 1.46
C ASN A 329 -8.39 12.40 1.84
N ARG A 330 -7.82 13.07 2.85
CA ARG A 330 -6.47 12.79 3.37
C ARG A 330 -6.20 11.33 3.72
N GLN A 331 -7.17 10.58 4.22
CA GLN A 331 -6.99 9.19 4.59
C GLN A 331 -6.76 8.31 3.35
N GLU A 332 -7.58 8.49 2.31
CA GLU A 332 -7.39 7.83 1.01
C GLU A 332 -6.09 8.31 0.33
N THR A 333 -5.76 9.61 0.37
CA THR A 333 -4.48 10.13 -0.15
C THR A 333 -3.28 9.52 0.57
N ALA A 334 -3.30 9.43 1.90
CA ALA A 334 -2.24 8.81 2.69
C ALA A 334 -2.03 7.32 2.33
N MET A 335 -3.12 6.56 2.13
CA MET A 335 -3.02 5.18 1.64
C MET A 335 -2.37 5.08 0.26
N ILE A 336 -2.75 5.96 -0.68
CA ILE A 336 -2.19 5.96 -2.04
C ILE A 336 -0.70 6.33 -2.01
N VAL A 337 -0.32 7.36 -1.24
CA VAL A 337 1.07 7.79 -1.07
C VAL A 337 1.92 6.70 -0.42
N ALA A 338 1.42 6.05 0.63
CA ALA A 338 2.11 4.93 1.28
C ALA A 338 2.28 3.72 0.33
N ALA A 339 1.29 3.46 -0.54
CA ALA A 339 1.42 2.42 -1.56
C ALA A 339 2.44 2.78 -2.66
N GLY A 340 2.46 4.04 -3.11
CA GLY A 340 3.48 4.57 -4.01
C GLY A 340 4.88 4.48 -3.41
N ARG A 341 5.05 4.89 -2.14
CA ARG A 341 6.32 4.75 -1.40
C ARG A 341 6.86 3.32 -1.41
N ALA A 342 6.00 2.34 -1.14
CA ALA A 342 6.38 0.93 -1.15
C ALA A 342 6.83 0.47 -2.54
N TYR A 343 6.15 0.93 -3.60
CA TYR A 343 6.50 0.64 -5.00
C TYR A 343 7.90 1.15 -5.39
N HIS A 344 8.33 2.32 -4.88
CA HIS A 344 9.69 2.84 -5.09
C HIS A 344 10.76 2.16 -4.19
N GLY A 345 10.41 1.11 -3.43
CA GLY A 345 11.36 0.34 -2.61
C GLY A 345 11.54 0.81 -1.16
N GLY A 346 10.57 1.55 -0.62
CA GLY A 346 10.61 2.04 0.75
C GLY A 346 10.51 0.92 1.80
N GLN A 347 11.38 0.95 2.81
CA GLN A 347 11.29 0.03 3.96
C GLN A 347 10.07 0.35 4.82
N ASN A 348 9.21 -0.64 5.05
CA ASN A 348 7.95 -0.48 5.76
C ASN A 348 7.93 -1.40 7.00
N SER A 349 8.60 -0.99 8.08
CA SER A 349 8.62 -1.70 9.36
C SER A 349 7.54 -1.20 10.34
N HIS A 350 7.10 0.06 10.17
CA HIS A 350 6.12 0.72 11.03
C HIS A 350 5.00 1.42 10.25
N ILE A 351 3.80 1.43 10.83
CA ILE A 351 2.72 2.35 10.44
C ILE A 351 2.76 3.54 11.39
N TYR A 352 3.13 4.71 10.85
CA TYR A 352 3.08 5.96 11.60
C TYR A 352 1.66 6.54 11.53
N LEU A 353 1.03 6.70 12.69
CA LEU A 353 -0.39 7.00 12.76
C LEU A 353 -0.65 8.38 13.36
N ALA A 354 -1.03 9.33 12.50
CA ALA A 354 -1.33 10.70 12.90
C ALA A 354 -2.85 10.96 12.95
N ARG A 355 -3.24 11.98 13.72
CA ARG A 355 -4.64 12.43 13.80
C ARG A 355 -5.09 13.08 12.50
N ALA A 356 -6.17 12.58 11.90
CA ALA A 356 -6.71 13.16 10.67
C ALA A 356 -7.25 14.59 10.86
N ASP A 357 -7.71 14.96 12.05
CA ASP A 357 -8.24 16.29 12.37
C ASP A 357 -7.15 17.30 12.80
N ARG A 358 -6.02 16.82 13.33
CA ARG A 358 -4.85 17.62 13.72
C ARG A 358 -3.53 17.06 13.13
N PRO A 359 -3.40 17.07 11.79
CA PRO A 359 -2.33 16.39 11.05
C PRO A 359 -0.91 17.00 11.16
N VAL A 360 -0.72 18.11 11.89
CA VAL A 360 0.58 18.81 11.99
C VAL A 360 1.71 17.89 12.47
N ASP A 361 1.40 16.98 13.40
CA ASP A 361 2.39 16.05 13.96
C ASP A 361 2.89 15.00 12.93
N ALA A 362 2.24 14.88 11.76
CA ALA A 362 2.66 13.97 10.69
C ALA A 362 3.89 14.48 9.91
N VAL A 363 4.09 15.80 9.80
CA VAL A 363 5.14 16.38 8.94
C VAL A 363 6.54 16.12 9.51
N THR A 364 6.76 16.40 10.81
CA THR A 364 8.05 16.18 11.47
C THR A 364 8.41 14.71 11.64
N ALA A 365 7.41 13.83 11.63
CA ALA A 365 7.62 12.39 11.66
C ALA A 365 7.74 11.78 10.25
N GLY A 366 7.43 12.54 9.19
CA GLY A 366 7.57 12.14 7.79
C GLY A 366 9.00 11.77 7.37
N VAL A 367 10.02 12.24 8.10
CA VAL A 367 11.44 11.90 7.89
C VAL A 367 11.86 10.56 8.52
N LEU A 368 10.98 9.86 9.25
CA LEU A 368 11.29 8.54 9.80
C LEU A 368 11.46 7.51 8.66
N PRO A 369 12.61 6.82 8.55
CA PRO A 369 13.00 6.11 7.32
C PRO A 369 12.31 4.75 7.13
N ASP A 370 11.72 4.22 8.19
CA ASP A 370 11.34 2.82 8.41
C ASP A 370 9.81 2.59 8.41
N GLY A 371 9.02 3.53 7.89
CA GLY A 371 7.57 3.40 7.86
C GLY A 371 6.85 4.34 6.89
N PHE A 372 5.52 4.31 6.94
CA PHE A 372 4.64 5.17 6.15
C PHE A 372 3.54 5.79 7.01
N PHE A 373 3.04 6.97 6.62
CA PHE A 373 1.96 7.66 7.36
C PHE A 373 0.58 7.22 6.94
N LEU A 374 -0.29 7.06 7.93
CA LEU A 374 -1.73 7.03 7.78
C LEU A 374 -2.40 8.02 8.71
N TYR A 375 -3.59 8.44 8.31
CA TYR A 375 -4.45 9.33 9.09
C TYR A 375 -5.64 8.57 9.67
N LEU A 376 -5.79 8.61 11.00
CA LEU A 376 -6.95 8.07 11.70
C LEU A 376 -7.83 9.22 12.22
N PRO A 377 -9.14 9.27 11.92
CA PRO A 377 -10.06 10.20 12.56
C PRO A 377 -10.09 10.01 14.09
N PRO A 378 -10.39 11.05 14.88
CA PRO A 378 -10.63 10.89 16.31
C PRO A 378 -11.77 9.88 16.54
N ASN A 379 -11.69 9.13 17.65
CA ASN A 379 -12.69 8.15 18.09
C ASN A 379 -12.90 6.95 17.15
N MET A 380 -12.08 6.77 16.11
CA MET A 380 -12.05 5.55 15.30
C MET A 380 -11.15 4.48 15.94
N PRO A 381 -11.48 3.19 15.80
CA PRO A 381 -10.60 2.10 16.24
C PRO A 381 -9.36 2.00 15.35
N LEU A 382 -8.24 1.54 15.92
CA LEU A 382 -6.98 1.29 15.20
C LEU A 382 -7.16 0.32 14.02
N THR A 383 -8.14 -0.59 14.12
CA THR A 383 -8.51 -1.60 13.12
C THR A 383 -9.38 -1.06 11.98
N SER A 384 -9.73 0.23 11.98
CA SER A 384 -10.62 0.85 10.98
C SER A 384 -10.11 0.72 9.53
N GLY A 385 -10.99 1.04 8.59
CA GLY A 385 -10.86 0.74 7.16
C GLY A 385 -9.72 1.41 6.38
N PHE A 386 -8.77 2.07 7.06
CA PHE A 386 -7.57 2.65 6.45
C PHE A 386 -6.28 1.96 6.94
N THR A 387 -6.14 1.73 8.25
CA THR A 387 -4.95 1.11 8.86
C THR A 387 -4.83 -0.37 8.57
N MET A 388 -5.89 -1.15 8.85
CA MET A 388 -5.87 -2.61 8.75
C MET A 388 -5.68 -3.13 7.30
N PRO A 389 -6.20 -2.49 6.24
CA PRO A 389 -5.85 -2.86 4.87
C PRO A 389 -4.37 -2.68 4.54
N MET A 390 -3.77 -1.56 4.96
CA MET A 390 -2.36 -1.25 4.67
C MET A 390 -1.40 -2.16 5.45
N ALA A 391 -1.72 -2.44 6.72
CA ALA A 391 -1.04 -3.43 7.55
C ALA A 391 -0.95 -4.79 6.85
N LYS A 392 -2.07 -5.26 6.29
CA LYS A 392 -2.14 -6.52 5.54
C LYS A 392 -1.44 -6.45 4.18
N GLN A 393 -1.54 -5.31 3.48
CA GLN A 393 -0.94 -5.12 2.16
C GLN A 393 0.59 -5.13 2.20
N PHE A 394 1.19 -4.57 3.26
CA PHE A 394 2.64 -4.42 3.39
C PHE A 394 3.26 -5.31 4.49
N ASN A 395 2.46 -6.20 5.09
CA ASN A 395 2.85 -7.07 6.21
C ASN A 395 3.42 -6.30 7.43
N VAL A 396 2.83 -5.15 7.75
CA VAL A 396 3.28 -4.24 8.81
C VAL A 396 2.31 -4.29 9.99
N TRP A 397 2.78 -4.76 11.13
CA TRP A 397 1.95 -5.00 12.31
C TRP A 397 2.30 -4.10 13.51
N SER A 398 3.43 -3.40 13.44
CA SER A 398 3.77 -2.34 14.39
C SER A 398 3.10 -1.02 13.98
N VAL A 399 2.40 -0.42 14.93
CA VAL A 399 1.84 0.93 14.84
C VAL A 399 2.57 1.83 15.82
N ILE A 400 2.93 3.03 15.38
CA ILE A 400 3.49 4.08 16.22
C ILE A 400 2.60 5.33 16.07
N PRO A 401 1.69 5.60 17.03
CA PRO A 401 0.91 6.83 17.04
C PRO A 401 1.81 8.03 17.29
N ILE A 402 1.64 9.07 16.47
CA ILE A 402 2.38 10.34 16.54
C ILE A 402 1.44 11.46 16.98
N GLY A 403 1.85 12.25 17.97
CA GLY A 403 1.16 13.44 18.46
C GLY A 403 0.18 13.22 19.61
N GLY A 404 -0.52 14.30 19.99
CA GLY A 404 -1.62 14.36 20.97
C GLY A 404 -1.24 14.35 22.46
N ILE A 405 -2.18 14.72 23.33
CA ILE A 405 -1.93 15.01 24.76
C ILE A 405 -2.02 13.73 25.61
N GLU A 406 -0.98 13.48 26.40
CA GLU A 406 -0.93 12.45 27.43
C GLU A 406 -1.98 12.71 28.54
N GLY A 407 -2.74 11.68 28.92
CA GLY A 407 -3.75 11.76 29.99
C GLY A 407 -5.04 12.55 29.70
N LYS A 408 -5.21 13.20 28.53
CA LYS A 408 -6.44 13.96 28.19
C LYS A 408 -7.15 13.48 26.92
N GLY A 409 -7.58 12.22 26.93
CA GLY A 409 -8.52 11.70 25.93
C GLY A 409 -7.87 11.27 24.63
N PHE A 410 -6.92 10.34 24.70
CA PHE A 410 -6.48 9.58 23.53
C PHE A 410 -7.48 8.45 23.20
N VAL A 411 -8.70 8.84 22.83
CA VAL A 411 -9.75 7.87 22.45
C VAL A 411 -9.49 7.36 21.03
N PHE A 412 -8.54 6.44 20.91
CA PHE A 412 -8.73 5.29 20.05
C PHE A 412 -9.59 4.33 20.88
N LEU A 413 -10.83 4.08 20.49
CA LEU A 413 -11.61 3.01 21.14
C LEU A 413 -10.96 1.67 20.81
N ASP A 414 -10.10 1.18 21.71
CA ASP A 414 -10.46 0.02 22.53
C ASP A 414 -9.46 -0.20 23.69
N GLU A 415 -9.93 -0.21 24.95
CA GLU A 415 -9.13 -0.66 26.10
C GLU A 415 -9.14 -2.20 26.26
N SER A 416 -9.96 -2.93 25.47
CA SER A 416 -10.03 -4.40 25.50
C SER A 416 -8.80 -5.13 24.93
N LEU A 417 -7.80 -4.38 24.43
CA LEU A 417 -6.55 -4.93 23.87
C LEU A 417 -5.40 -5.06 24.89
N LEU A 418 -5.65 -4.81 26.19
CA LEU A 418 -4.73 -5.19 27.26
C LEU A 418 -5.00 -6.64 27.70
N PRO A 419 -3.97 -7.52 27.80
CA PRO A 419 -4.17 -8.86 28.35
C PRO A 419 -4.48 -8.79 29.85
N PRO A 420 -5.35 -9.68 30.38
CA PRO A 420 -5.61 -9.74 31.83
C PRO A 420 -4.35 -10.18 32.60
N PRO A 421 -4.18 -9.75 33.86
CA PRO A 421 -3.02 -10.12 34.66
C PRO A 421 -2.94 -11.64 34.87
N PRO A 422 -1.73 -12.24 34.83
CA PRO A 422 -1.58 -13.68 34.89
C PRO A 422 -1.90 -14.26 36.28
N PRO A 423 -2.50 -15.46 36.36
CA PRO A 423 -2.69 -16.15 37.63
C PRO A 423 -1.35 -16.62 38.25
N PRO A 424 -1.28 -16.80 39.57
CA PRO A 424 -0.05 -17.17 40.27
C PRO A 424 0.49 -18.54 39.83
N THR A 425 1.80 -18.65 39.70
CA THR A 425 2.48 -19.74 38.98
C THR A 425 2.78 -20.96 39.87
N PRO A 426 2.45 -22.20 39.45
CA PRO A 426 2.94 -23.43 40.08
C PRO A 426 4.41 -23.74 39.68
N PRO A 427 5.13 -24.64 40.39
CA PRO A 427 6.55 -24.89 40.17
C PRO A 427 6.87 -25.62 38.85
N LYS A 428 8.04 -25.33 38.26
CA LYS A 428 8.52 -25.93 37.00
C LYS A 428 8.99 -27.38 37.16
N GLN A 429 8.73 -28.20 36.14
CA GLN A 429 9.48 -29.44 35.83
C GLN A 429 10.37 -29.24 34.58
N PRO A 430 11.45 -30.03 34.41
CA PRO A 430 12.47 -29.79 33.37
C PRO A 430 12.09 -30.32 31.98
N ALA A 431 12.70 -29.74 30.95
CA ALA A 431 12.35 -29.94 29.54
C ALA A 431 12.92 -31.24 28.91
N GLN A 432 12.27 -31.68 27.81
CA GLN A 432 12.77 -32.72 26.90
C GLN A 432 12.91 -32.20 25.46
N PRO A 433 13.69 -32.88 24.57
CA PRO A 433 14.16 -32.30 23.31
C PRO A 433 13.16 -32.42 22.14
N ASN A 434 13.22 -31.44 21.22
CA ASN A 434 12.35 -31.36 20.03
C ASN A 434 12.66 -32.43 18.96
N ARG A 435 11.62 -32.82 18.20
CA ARG A 435 11.72 -33.59 16.95
C ARG A 435 10.95 -32.86 15.82
N PRO A 436 11.37 -32.91 14.54
CA PRO A 436 10.72 -32.15 13.47
C PRO A 436 9.41 -32.78 12.98
N VAL A 437 8.52 -31.96 12.39
CA VAL A 437 7.26 -32.39 11.77
C VAL A 437 7.35 -32.22 10.23
N PRO A 438 6.87 -33.18 9.39
CA PRO A 438 6.95 -33.08 7.93
C PRO A 438 5.85 -32.21 7.30
N SER A 439 6.08 -31.73 6.07
CA SER A 439 5.14 -30.95 5.26
C SER A 439 4.29 -31.81 4.32
N ASP A 440 2.98 -31.56 4.28
CA ASP A 440 2.02 -32.16 3.35
C ASP A 440 1.70 -31.17 2.19
N PRO A 441 2.05 -31.50 0.93
CA PRO A 441 1.85 -30.60 -0.22
C PRO A 441 0.39 -30.42 -0.63
N SER A 442 -0.57 -31.20 -0.13
CA SER A 442 -2.00 -31.06 -0.48
C SER A 442 -2.66 -29.81 0.12
N ARG A 443 -2.01 -29.16 1.10
CA ARG A 443 -2.56 -28.03 1.85
C ARG A 443 -2.27 -26.66 1.25
N HIS A 444 -1.31 -26.53 0.34
CA HIS A 444 -0.93 -25.27 -0.26
C HIS A 444 -0.70 -25.48 -1.75
N VAL A 445 -1.55 -24.85 -2.57
CA VAL A 445 -1.51 -24.97 -4.04
C VAL A 445 -1.39 -23.58 -4.64
N GLU A 446 -0.38 -23.39 -5.50
CA GLU A 446 -0.26 -22.25 -6.40
C GLU A 446 -0.22 -22.76 -7.84
N ILE A 447 -1.04 -22.17 -8.71
CA ILE A 447 -1.03 -22.38 -10.16
C ILE A 447 -0.32 -21.15 -10.75
N PRO A 448 0.87 -21.30 -11.35
CA PRO A 448 1.53 -20.21 -12.05
C PRO A 448 0.65 -19.73 -13.22
N VAL A 449 0.33 -18.44 -13.25
CA VAL A 449 -0.42 -17.83 -14.36
C VAL A 449 0.39 -16.74 -15.04
N PRO A 450 0.36 -16.63 -16.39
CA PRO A 450 0.88 -15.46 -17.07
C PRO A 450 -0.03 -14.28 -16.75
N TYR A 451 0.55 -13.22 -16.19
CA TYR A 451 -0.21 -12.06 -15.75
C TYR A 451 -0.58 -11.14 -16.92
N ILE A 452 -1.83 -10.68 -16.96
CA ILE A 452 -2.35 -9.74 -17.95
C ILE A 452 -3.11 -8.63 -17.22
N SER A 453 -2.62 -7.39 -17.30
CA SER A 453 -3.39 -6.21 -16.87
C SER A 453 -4.48 -5.90 -17.89
N GLN A 454 -5.70 -5.65 -17.43
CA GLN A 454 -6.75 -5.09 -18.29
C GLN A 454 -6.52 -3.59 -18.56
N ILE A 455 -5.78 -2.91 -17.69
CA ILE A 455 -5.60 -1.45 -17.73
C ILE A 455 -4.41 -1.07 -18.60
N TRP A 456 -3.27 -1.76 -18.45
CA TRP A 456 -2.06 -1.43 -19.21
C TRP A 456 -1.64 -2.59 -20.13
N PRO A 457 -1.32 -2.34 -21.42
CA PRO A 457 -1.54 -1.11 -22.20
C PRO A 457 -2.99 -0.98 -22.75
N TYR A 458 -3.90 -1.87 -22.34
CA TYR A 458 -5.17 -2.10 -23.05
C TYR A 458 -6.33 -1.15 -22.71
N HIS A 459 -6.28 -0.44 -21.59
CA HIS A 459 -7.29 0.50 -21.10
C HIS A 459 -8.73 -0.09 -21.03
N ALA A 460 -8.85 -1.39 -20.78
CA ALA A 460 -10.12 -2.11 -20.69
C ALA A 460 -10.76 -1.97 -19.29
N TYR A 461 -11.19 -0.75 -18.93
CA TYR A 461 -11.72 -0.39 -17.60
C TYR A 461 -12.94 -1.20 -17.10
N VAL A 462 -13.60 -2.02 -17.92
CA VAL A 462 -14.64 -2.96 -17.46
C VAL A 462 -14.51 -4.35 -18.10
N GLY A 463 -13.30 -4.71 -18.56
CA GLY A 463 -12.97 -6.01 -19.16
C GLY A 463 -12.43 -7.06 -18.17
N CYS A 464 -12.79 -7.01 -16.88
CA CYS A 464 -12.22 -7.88 -15.84
C CYS A 464 -12.49 -9.38 -16.09
N GLU A 465 -13.72 -9.74 -16.46
CA GLU A 465 -14.14 -11.13 -16.69
C GLU A 465 -13.36 -11.83 -17.82
N PRO A 466 -13.29 -11.29 -19.06
CA PRO A 466 -12.50 -11.88 -20.12
C PRO A 466 -10.99 -11.81 -19.88
N THR A 467 -10.47 -10.78 -19.20
CA THR A 467 -9.03 -10.72 -18.88
C THR A 467 -8.63 -11.82 -17.89
N ALA A 468 -9.42 -12.02 -16.83
CA ALA A 468 -9.22 -13.12 -15.89
C ALA A 468 -9.31 -14.49 -16.57
N LEU A 469 -10.29 -14.68 -17.48
CA LEU A 469 -10.40 -15.91 -18.27
C LEU A 469 -9.17 -16.15 -19.16
N LEU A 470 -8.63 -15.11 -19.81
CA LEU A 470 -7.47 -15.25 -20.69
C LEU A 470 -6.21 -15.65 -19.91
N MET A 471 -5.97 -15.07 -18.73
CA MET A 471 -4.89 -15.52 -17.81
C MET A 471 -5.06 -17.01 -17.44
N GLY A 472 -6.29 -17.43 -17.13
CA GLY A 472 -6.60 -18.83 -16.80
C GLY A 472 -6.33 -19.78 -17.97
N LEU A 473 -6.83 -19.46 -19.17
CA LEU A 473 -6.57 -20.22 -20.40
C LEU A 473 -5.06 -20.37 -20.67
N GLN A 474 -4.30 -19.28 -20.60
CA GLN A 474 -2.87 -19.30 -20.89
C GLN A 474 -2.06 -20.08 -19.84
N SER A 475 -2.48 -20.10 -18.57
CA SER A 475 -1.86 -20.93 -17.53
C SER A 475 -1.99 -22.44 -17.81
N LYS A 476 -3.12 -22.87 -18.39
CA LYS A 476 -3.37 -24.25 -18.84
C LYS A 476 -2.76 -24.54 -20.22
N GLY A 477 -2.07 -23.58 -20.82
CA GLY A 477 -1.43 -23.70 -22.13
C GLY A 477 -2.32 -23.48 -23.34
N TYR A 478 -3.59 -23.11 -23.11
CA TYR A 478 -4.52 -22.68 -24.16
C TYR A 478 -4.28 -21.21 -24.54
N ALA A 479 -4.76 -20.78 -25.70
CA ALA A 479 -4.72 -19.37 -26.12
C ALA A 479 -3.34 -18.65 -26.03
N ARG A 480 -2.21 -19.39 -26.05
CA ARG A 480 -0.84 -18.85 -25.85
C ARG A 480 -0.44 -17.72 -26.80
N GLY A 481 -0.98 -17.70 -28.03
CA GLY A 481 -0.74 -16.64 -29.02
C GLY A 481 -1.80 -15.52 -29.05
N VAL A 482 -2.79 -15.56 -28.15
CA VAL A 482 -3.94 -14.64 -28.18
C VAL A 482 -3.67 -13.44 -27.26
N ASN A 483 -3.56 -12.24 -27.84
CA ASN A 483 -3.42 -11.01 -27.06
C ASN A 483 -4.79 -10.53 -26.53
N LEU A 484 -4.78 -9.72 -25.46
CA LEU A 484 -6.03 -9.29 -24.83
C LEU A 484 -6.93 -8.47 -25.77
N ARG A 485 -6.38 -7.63 -26.65
CA ARG A 485 -7.17 -6.79 -27.56
C ARG A 485 -8.00 -7.63 -28.54
N SER A 486 -7.41 -8.67 -29.14
CA SER A 486 -8.16 -9.60 -30.01
C SER A 486 -9.13 -10.47 -29.22
N PHE A 487 -8.76 -10.89 -28.01
CA PHE A 487 -9.66 -11.64 -27.11
C PHE A 487 -10.90 -10.82 -26.69
N LEU A 488 -10.77 -9.53 -26.42
CA LEU A 488 -11.88 -8.62 -26.10
C LEU A 488 -12.75 -8.28 -27.34
N ALA A 489 -12.16 -8.31 -28.53
CA ALA A 489 -12.87 -8.07 -29.79
C ALA A 489 -13.75 -9.27 -30.19
N ALA A 490 -13.25 -10.51 -30.05
CA ALA A 490 -13.94 -11.72 -30.46
C ALA A 490 -14.95 -12.29 -29.43
N MET A 491 -15.06 -11.68 -28.26
CA MET A 491 -16.01 -12.04 -27.19
C MET A 491 -17.46 -11.73 -27.62
N PRO A 492 -18.44 -12.64 -27.38
CA PRO A 492 -19.84 -12.41 -27.71
C PRO A 492 -20.38 -11.15 -27.04
N ARG A 493 -21.24 -10.40 -27.76
CA ARG A 493 -21.84 -9.14 -27.30
C ARG A 493 -23.35 -9.27 -27.13
N ALA A 494 -23.90 -8.48 -26.22
CA ALA A 494 -25.34 -8.35 -26.01
C ALA A 494 -25.73 -6.88 -25.80
N ALA A 495 -26.93 -6.49 -26.25
CA ALA A 495 -27.38 -5.10 -26.15
C ALA A 495 -27.61 -4.65 -24.70
N THR A 496 -28.27 -5.48 -23.88
CA THR A 496 -28.63 -5.12 -22.49
C THR A 496 -28.47 -6.25 -21.47
N ASN A 497 -28.52 -7.53 -21.87
CA ASN A 497 -28.52 -8.67 -20.96
C ASN A 497 -27.18 -9.44 -20.92
N PRO A 498 -26.42 -9.37 -19.81
CA PRO A 498 -25.15 -10.10 -19.66
C PRO A 498 -25.21 -11.62 -19.76
N ALA A 499 -26.41 -12.22 -19.62
CA ALA A 499 -26.60 -13.66 -19.81
C ALA A 499 -26.50 -14.10 -21.28
N ARG A 500 -26.55 -13.16 -22.23
CA ARG A 500 -26.44 -13.41 -23.68
C ARG A 500 -25.05 -13.09 -24.25
N GLY A 501 -24.23 -12.32 -23.55
CA GLY A 501 -22.92 -11.84 -24.00
C GLY A 501 -22.47 -10.61 -23.21
N PHE A 502 -21.30 -10.05 -23.53
CA PHE A 502 -20.80 -8.84 -22.89
C PHE A 502 -21.62 -7.61 -23.30
N VAL A 503 -22.08 -6.85 -22.32
CA VAL A 503 -22.89 -5.64 -22.53
C VAL A 503 -22.02 -4.38 -22.52
N GLY A 504 -22.21 -3.51 -23.52
CA GLY A 504 -21.43 -2.28 -23.67
C GLY A 504 -19.99 -2.51 -24.16
N SER A 505 -19.08 -1.59 -23.80
CA SER A 505 -17.67 -1.64 -24.18
C SER A 505 -16.78 -2.06 -23.01
N PRO A 506 -15.83 -3.01 -23.17
CA PRO A 506 -14.85 -3.32 -22.14
C PRO A 506 -13.90 -2.13 -21.84
N TYR A 507 -13.81 -1.17 -22.76
CA TYR A 507 -12.95 0.02 -22.67
C TYR A 507 -13.65 1.26 -22.10
N GLN A 508 -14.96 1.21 -21.84
CA GLN A 508 -15.70 2.39 -21.37
C GLN A 508 -16.80 1.98 -20.37
N PRO A 509 -16.72 2.39 -19.09
CA PRO A 509 -17.80 2.15 -18.15
C PRO A 509 -19.06 2.91 -18.57
N SER A 510 -20.22 2.26 -18.50
CA SER A 510 -21.50 2.90 -18.80
C SER A 510 -22.28 3.19 -17.53
N GLU A 511 -22.86 4.38 -17.39
CA GLU A 511 -23.72 4.72 -16.24
C GLU A 511 -25.11 4.05 -16.31
N THR A 512 -25.58 3.67 -17.51
CA THR A 512 -26.92 3.14 -17.77
C THR A 512 -26.94 1.64 -18.10
N LEU A 513 -25.91 1.11 -18.75
CA LEU A 513 -25.79 -0.30 -19.10
C LEU A 513 -25.08 -1.10 -18.01
N ARG A 514 -25.47 -2.37 -17.86
CA ARG A 514 -24.81 -3.31 -16.93
C ARG A 514 -23.58 -3.92 -17.60
N THR A 515 -22.48 -3.17 -17.68
CA THR A 515 -21.23 -3.62 -18.30
C THR A 515 -20.60 -4.80 -17.56
N THR A 516 -20.68 -5.99 -18.17
CA THR A 516 -20.15 -7.29 -17.74
C THR A 516 -20.60 -8.35 -18.76
N ILE A 517 -20.08 -9.57 -18.63
CA ILE A 517 -20.57 -10.81 -19.25
C ILE A 517 -20.79 -11.83 -18.14
N TYR A 518 -21.86 -12.63 -18.17
CA TYR A 518 -22.10 -13.64 -17.13
C TYR A 518 -21.39 -14.98 -17.39
N PRO A 519 -21.25 -15.86 -16.36
CA PRO A 519 -20.47 -17.09 -16.48
C PRO A 519 -20.82 -18.02 -17.63
N ALA A 520 -22.11 -18.18 -17.97
CA ALA A 520 -22.53 -19.07 -19.05
C ALA A 520 -22.00 -18.65 -20.44
N PRO A 521 -22.24 -17.42 -20.95
CA PRO A 521 -21.65 -16.97 -22.20
C PRO A 521 -20.12 -16.76 -22.11
N LEU A 522 -19.55 -16.43 -20.95
CA LEU A 522 -18.11 -16.34 -20.76
C LEU A 522 -17.42 -17.70 -20.91
N ALA A 523 -17.96 -18.74 -20.28
CA ALA A 523 -17.45 -20.11 -20.40
C ALA A 523 -17.67 -20.67 -21.82
N ALA A 524 -18.81 -20.38 -22.45
CA ALA A 524 -19.06 -20.74 -23.85
C ALA A 524 -18.05 -20.10 -24.81
N TYR A 525 -17.66 -18.84 -24.55
CA TYR A 525 -16.59 -18.18 -25.28
C TYR A 525 -15.21 -18.83 -25.03
N GLY A 526 -14.88 -19.12 -23.77
CA GLY A 526 -13.64 -19.80 -23.38
C GLY A 526 -13.45 -21.19 -24.01
N ARG A 527 -14.53 -21.95 -24.18
CA ARG A 527 -14.51 -23.29 -24.83
C ARG A 527 -14.03 -23.30 -26.28
N ARG A 528 -13.90 -22.13 -26.92
CA ARG A 528 -13.26 -22.01 -28.24
C ARG A 528 -11.73 -22.17 -28.19
N PHE A 529 -11.14 -22.16 -27.00
CA PHE A 529 -9.68 -22.18 -26.79
C PHE A 529 -9.18 -23.36 -25.95
N GLY A 530 -10.00 -23.90 -25.04
CA GLY A 530 -9.63 -24.99 -24.12
C GLY A 530 -10.80 -25.49 -23.27
N ASP A 531 -10.57 -26.36 -22.29
CA ASP A 531 -11.64 -26.82 -21.38
C ASP A 531 -12.04 -25.70 -20.40
N VAL A 532 -13.23 -25.13 -20.60
CA VAL A 532 -13.76 -24.04 -19.79
C VAL A 532 -15.20 -24.34 -19.39
N ARG A 533 -15.45 -24.41 -18.08
CA ARG A 533 -16.72 -24.86 -17.51
C ARG A 533 -17.42 -23.74 -16.76
N ASN A 534 -18.72 -23.61 -17.01
CA ASN A 534 -19.56 -22.70 -16.24
C ASN A 534 -19.74 -23.26 -14.82
N MET A 535 -19.28 -22.53 -13.81
CA MET A 535 -19.38 -22.90 -12.39
C MET A 535 -20.32 -21.95 -11.62
N ALA A 536 -21.24 -21.26 -12.32
CA ALA A 536 -22.27 -20.47 -11.66
C ALA A 536 -23.11 -21.33 -10.70
N GLY A 537 -23.24 -20.87 -9.46
CA GLY A 537 -23.96 -21.57 -8.39
C GLY A 537 -23.08 -22.45 -7.50
N ALA A 538 -21.81 -22.69 -7.87
CA ALA A 538 -20.88 -23.48 -7.06
C ALA A 538 -20.73 -22.93 -5.62
N SER A 539 -20.50 -23.84 -4.68
CA SER A 539 -20.07 -23.49 -3.32
C SER A 539 -18.61 -23.04 -3.32
N MET A 540 -18.19 -22.30 -2.29
CA MET A 540 -16.78 -21.92 -2.15
C MET A 540 -15.86 -23.14 -1.99
N ASP A 541 -16.35 -24.21 -1.36
CA ASP A 541 -15.58 -25.46 -1.21
C ASP A 541 -15.38 -26.17 -2.57
N GLN A 542 -16.36 -26.14 -3.48
CA GLN A 542 -16.18 -26.61 -4.86
C GLN A 542 -15.20 -25.72 -5.66
N VAL A 543 -15.15 -24.41 -5.40
CA VAL A 543 -14.15 -23.51 -5.99
C VAL A 543 -12.74 -23.85 -5.46
N ILE A 544 -12.59 -24.06 -4.16
CA ILE A 544 -11.34 -24.49 -3.52
C ILE A 544 -10.87 -25.84 -4.08
N ASP A 545 -11.77 -26.81 -4.17
CA ASP A 545 -11.47 -28.15 -4.68
C ASP A 545 -11.02 -28.09 -6.15
N THR A 546 -11.66 -27.26 -6.98
CA THR A 546 -11.26 -27.04 -8.37
C THR A 546 -9.83 -26.48 -8.45
N ILE A 547 -9.49 -25.48 -7.62
CA ILE A 547 -8.14 -24.90 -7.56
C ILE A 547 -7.10 -25.92 -7.08
N ARG A 548 -7.44 -26.75 -6.07
CA ARG A 548 -6.55 -27.81 -5.57
C ARG A 548 -6.23 -28.87 -6.63
N HIS A 549 -7.14 -29.12 -7.56
CA HIS A 549 -6.91 -29.98 -8.72
C HIS A 549 -6.17 -29.28 -9.88
N GLY A 550 -5.55 -28.12 -9.64
CA GLY A 550 -4.72 -27.41 -10.63
C GLY A 550 -5.52 -26.63 -11.69
N ASN A 551 -6.75 -26.22 -11.37
CA ASN A 551 -7.68 -25.57 -12.30
C ASN A 551 -8.04 -24.18 -11.77
N PRO A 552 -7.54 -23.08 -12.37
CA PRO A 552 -7.81 -21.74 -11.86
C PRO A 552 -9.25 -21.31 -12.16
N VAL A 553 -9.82 -20.50 -11.28
CA VAL A 553 -11.26 -20.15 -11.30
C VAL A 553 -11.46 -18.64 -11.33
N VAL A 554 -12.10 -18.14 -12.39
CA VAL A 554 -12.57 -16.75 -12.46
C VAL A 554 -13.77 -16.61 -11.51
N VAL A 555 -13.71 -15.67 -10.57
CA VAL A 555 -14.81 -15.37 -9.63
C VAL A 555 -15.22 -13.91 -9.69
N TYR A 556 -16.52 -13.64 -9.53
CA TYR A 556 -17.08 -12.30 -9.63
C TYR A 556 -17.31 -11.72 -8.25
N LEU A 557 -16.56 -10.69 -7.89
CA LEU A 557 -16.56 -10.03 -6.58
C LEU A 557 -17.06 -8.57 -6.71
N THR A 558 -16.66 -7.72 -5.77
CA THR A 558 -16.81 -6.27 -5.85
C THR A 558 -15.46 -5.62 -6.10
N LEU A 559 -15.45 -4.48 -6.82
CA LEU A 559 -14.21 -3.74 -7.08
C LEU A 559 -13.59 -3.26 -5.75
N TYR A 560 -12.29 -3.50 -5.59
CA TYR A 560 -11.53 -3.28 -4.35
C TYR A 560 -12.09 -3.99 -3.11
N TYR A 561 -12.84 -5.09 -3.27
CA TYR A 561 -13.51 -5.81 -2.17
C TYR A 561 -14.48 -4.94 -1.35
N ARG A 562 -14.96 -3.83 -1.92
CA ARG A 562 -15.86 -2.88 -1.24
C ARG A 562 -17.24 -3.48 -0.98
N PRO A 563 -18.01 -2.97 0.01
CA PRO A 563 -19.40 -3.36 0.21
C PRO A 563 -20.23 -3.27 -1.08
N ALA A 564 -21.18 -4.19 -1.21
CA ALA A 564 -22.07 -4.26 -2.37
C ALA A 564 -22.99 -3.04 -2.45
N TYR A 565 -23.06 -2.38 -3.61
CA TYR A 565 -24.14 -1.41 -3.87
C TYR A 565 -24.78 -1.63 -5.24
N TYR A 566 -26.05 -1.23 -5.33
CA TYR A 566 -26.95 -1.63 -6.41
C TYR A 566 -27.47 -0.42 -7.17
N ARG A 567 -27.77 -0.61 -8.45
CA ARG A 567 -28.50 0.34 -9.30
C ARG A 567 -29.54 -0.38 -10.14
N TRP A 568 -30.47 0.41 -10.68
CA TRP A 568 -31.43 -0.07 -11.66
C TRP A 568 -30.80 -0.11 -13.05
N PHE A 569 -30.94 -1.25 -13.73
CA PHE A 569 -30.50 -1.45 -15.11
C PHE A 569 -31.67 -1.98 -15.94
N ASN A 570 -31.69 -1.64 -17.22
CA ASN A 570 -32.59 -2.28 -18.18
C ASN A 570 -31.97 -3.60 -18.66
N ILE A 571 -32.68 -4.71 -18.52
CA ILE A 571 -32.27 -6.05 -18.96
C ILE A 571 -33.42 -6.61 -19.82
N ASP A 572 -33.21 -6.69 -21.13
CA ASP A 572 -34.22 -7.13 -22.12
C ASP A 572 -35.60 -6.44 -21.92
N GLY A 573 -35.59 -5.11 -21.73
CA GLY A 573 -36.82 -4.30 -21.55
C GLY A 573 -37.36 -4.26 -20.11
N ARG A 574 -36.77 -5.01 -19.16
CA ARG A 574 -37.21 -5.05 -17.76
C ARG A 574 -36.21 -4.33 -16.85
N ARG A 575 -36.69 -3.44 -15.98
CA ARG A 575 -35.86 -2.82 -14.93
C ARG A 575 -35.53 -3.83 -13.84
N GLN A 576 -34.25 -4.06 -13.59
CA GLN A 576 -33.74 -4.94 -12.53
C GLN A 576 -32.75 -4.20 -11.62
N ARG A 577 -32.77 -4.49 -10.30
CA ARG A 577 -31.84 -3.91 -9.32
C ARG A 577 -30.62 -4.81 -9.17
N LEU A 578 -29.52 -4.48 -9.84
CA LEU A 578 -28.29 -5.30 -9.91
C LEU A 578 -27.09 -4.59 -9.28
N LEU A 579 -26.04 -5.35 -8.94
CA LEU A 579 -24.80 -4.80 -8.40
C LEU A 579 -24.14 -3.84 -9.41
N ARG A 580 -23.70 -2.67 -8.95
CA ARG A 580 -22.98 -1.66 -9.73
C ARG A 580 -21.46 -1.83 -9.68
N ASN A 581 -20.86 -2.01 -8.49
CA ASN A 581 -19.41 -2.15 -8.30
C ASN A 581 -18.89 -3.56 -8.59
N ASN A 582 -19.26 -4.12 -9.74
CA ASN A 582 -18.82 -5.43 -10.20
C ASN A 582 -17.31 -5.47 -10.48
N HIS A 583 -16.68 -6.57 -10.12
CA HIS A 583 -15.31 -6.90 -10.51
C HIS A 583 -15.18 -8.41 -10.71
N ALA A 584 -14.17 -8.87 -11.43
CA ALA A 584 -13.83 -10.27 -11.57
C ALA A 584 -12.32 -10.47 -11.51
N VAL A 585 -11.90 -11.53 -10.82
CA VAL A 585 -10.50 -11.89 -10.60
C VAL A 585 -10.29 -13.37 -10.89
N LEU A 586 -9.07 -13.77 -11.20
CA LEU A 586 -8.70 -15.17 -11.32
C LEU A 586 -8.14 -15.67 -9.98
N LEU A 587 -8.77 -16.67 -9.39
CA LEU A 587 -8.19 -17.41 -8.27
C LEU A 587 -7.26 -18.48 -8.83
N THR A 588 -5.99 -18.41 -8.45
CA THR A 588 -4.91 -19.26 -8.99
C THR A 588 -4.31 -20.17 -7.93
N GLY A 589 -4.71 -20.05 -6.67
CA GLY A 589 -4.14 -20.86 -5.61
C GLY A 589 -5.01 -20.84 -4.36
N TYR A 590 -4.79 -21.81 -3.49
CA TYR A 590 -5.44 -21.87 -2.18
C TYR A 590 -4.49 -22.47 -1.14
N ASP A 591 -4.39 -21.79 -0.01
CA ASP A 591 -3.68 -22.24 1.18
C ASP A 591 -4.71 -22.58 2.26
N ALA A 592 -4.75 -23.87 2.63
CA ALA A 592 -5.65 -24.43 3.62
C ALA A 592 -5.27 -24.06 5.06
N ASN A 593 -3.98 -23.78 5.33
CA ASN A 593 -3.49 -23.41 6.65
C ASN A 593 -3.82 -21.95 6.96
N THR A 594 -3.68 -21.05 5.97
CA THR A 594 -3.98 -19.62 6.11
C THR A 594 -5.41 -19.24 5.67
N GLN A 595 -6.13 -20.18 5.05
CA GLN A 595 -7.43 -19.99 4.39
C GLN A 595 -7.42 -18.80 3.41
N GLN A 596 -6.38 -18.70 2.59
CA GLN A 596 -6.24 -17.64 1.60
C GLN A 596 -6.32 -18.21 0.18
N PHE A 597 -6.81 -17.40 -0.75
CA PHE A 597 -6.67 -17.62 -2.18
C PHE A 597 -5.53 -16.79 -2.73
N LEU A 598 -4.74 -17.34 -3.65
CA LEU A 598 -3.87 -16.56 -4.50
C LEU A 598 -4.74 -15.97 -5.62
N VAL A 599 -4.69 -14.64 -5.77
CA VAL A 599 -5.55 -13.88 -6.68
C VAL A 599 -4.67 -13.20 -7.72
N ALA A 600 -4.84 -13.56 -8.99
CA ALA A 600 -4.38 -12.75 -10.10
C ALA A 600 -5.49 -11.78 -10.51
N ASP A 601 -5.31 -10.50 -10.16
CA ASP A 601 -6.31 -9.47 -10.32
C ASP A 601 -6.02 -8.65 -11.58
N PRO A 602 -6.87 -8.71 -12.64
CA PRO A 602 -6.63 -7.99 -13.87
C PRO A 602 -6.68 -6.46 -13.71
N TRP A 603 -7.26 -5.95 -12.62
CA TRP A 603 -7.36 -4.51 -12.33
C TRP A 603 -6.05 -3.95 -11.76
N ASN A 604 -5.07 -3.75 -12.64
CA ASN A 604 -3.75 -3.26 -12.27
C ASN A 604 -3.45 -1.89 -12.87
N GLN A 605 -3.63 -0.87 -12.04
CA GLN A 605 -3.28 0.52 -12.36
C GLN A 605 -1.76 0.80 -12.23
N GLY A 606 -0.97 -0.16 -11.72
CA GLY A 606 0.50 -0.08 -11.58
C GLY A 606 1.28 -0.54 -12.83
N GLY A 607 0.65 -0.62 -14.00
CA GLY A 607 1.33 -0.84 -15.28
C GLY A 607 1.68 -2.30 -15.57
N GLN A 608 2.97 -2.58 -15.83
CA GLN A 608 3.45 -3.89 -16.33
C GLN A 608 3.69 -4.94 -15.23
N ASN A 609 3.80 -4.54 -13.96
CA ASN A 609 4.17 -5.44 -12.87
C ASN A 609 3.01 -6.38 -12.47
N PRO A 610 3.21 -7.69 -12.31
CA PRO A 610 2.12 -8.62 -11.97
C PRO A 610 1.35 -8.27 -10.69
N PHE A 611 0.04 -8.09 -10.80
CA PHE A 611 -0.84 -7.84 -9.64
C PHE A 611 -1.44 -9.16 -9.15
N ILE A 612 -0.56 -9.97 -8.57
CA ILE A 612 -0.89 -11.29 -7.99
C ILE A 612 -0.66 -11.22 -6.48
N TYR A 613 -1.65 -11.57 -5.67
CA TYR A 613 -1.59 -11.43 -4.21
C TYR A 613 -2.48 -12.42 -3.46
N TRP A 614 -2.12 -12.75 -2.21
CA TRP A 614 -2.91 -13.59 -1.33
C TRP A 614 -4.08 -12.82 -0.68
N LYS A 615 -5.25 -13.46 -0.58
CA LYS A 615 -6.48 -12.86 -0.01
C LYS A 615 -7.31 -13.89 0.77
N ARG A 616 -7.64 -13.57 2.03
CA ARG A 616 -8.44 -14.45 2.92
C ARG A 616 -9.81 -14.83 2.32
N ARG A 617 -10.17 -16.10 2.46
CA ARG A 617 -11.50 -16.68 2.18
C ARG A 617 -12.62 -15.84 2.78
N ALA A 618 -12.49 -15.41 4.03
CA ALA A 618 -13.45 -14.57 4.72
C ALA A 618 -13.75 -13.20 4.06
N VAL A 619 -12.93 -12.74 3.11
CA VAL A 619 -13.20 -11.54 2.30
C VAL A 619 -13.79 -11.90 0.93
N ILE A 620 -13.26 -12.94 0.28
CA ILE A 620 -13.71 -13.38 -1.06
C ILE A 620 -15.09 -14.04 -0.98
N GLU A 621 -15.32 -14.91 0.00
CA GLU A 621 -16.52 -15.75 0.10
C GLU A 621 -17.83 -14.97 0.30
N PRO A 622 -17.94 -13.96 1.19
CA PRO A 622 -19.16 -13.16 1.27
C PRO A 622 -19.47 -12.42 -0.04
N LEU A 623 -18.45 -11.88 -0.72
CA LEU A 623 -18.59 -11.12 -1.95
C LEU A 623 -18.90 -12.03 -3.16
N TYR A 624 -18.32 -13.22 -3.19
CA TYR A 624 -18.67 -14.28 -4.14
C TYR A 624 -20.11 -14.72 -3.95
N ASN A 625 -20.53 -14.99 -2.71
CA ASN A 625 -21.88 -15.45 -2.37
C ASN A 625 -23.00 -14.46 -2.73
N LEU A 626 -22.70 -13.19 -3.02
CA LEU A 626 -23.66 -12.24 -3.59
C LEU A 626 -24.28 -12.71 -4.92
N ARG A 627 -23.60 -13.60 -5.66
CA ARG A 627 -24.04 -14.13 -6.97
C ARG A 627 -23.64 -15.58 -7.26
N ARG A 628 -22.60 -16.10 -6.60
CA ARG A 628 -21.91 -17.37 -6.92
C ARG A 628 -21.54 -17.53 -8.40
N HIS A 629 -21.17 -16.42 -9.05
CA HIS A 629 -20.71 -16.44 -10.44
C HIS A 629 -19.25 -16.89 -10.50
N ALA A 630 -18.99 -18.05 -11.11
CA ALA A 630 -17.64 -18.58 -11.35
C ALA A 630 -17.51 -19.24 -12.73
N VAL A 631 -16.29 -19.26 -13.27
CA VAL A 631 -15.89 -20.01 -14.49
C VAL A 631 -14.54 -20.66 -14.21
N GLY A 632 -14.46 -21.99 -14.31
CA GLY A 632 -13.22 -22.75 -14.14
C GLY A 632 -12.56 -23.08 -15.48
N VAL A 633 -11.22 -23.10 -15.50
CA VAL A 633 -10.40 -23.54 -16.63
C VAL A 633 -9.69 -24.84 -16.23
N PHE A 634 -9.93 -25.92 -16.97
CA PHE A 634 -9.53 -27.29 -16.61
C PHE A 634 -8.34 -27.80 -17.44
#